data_AF-A0A1A8XRJ4-F1
#
_entry.id   AF-A0A1A8XRJ4-F1
#
_cell.length_a   1.000
_cell.length_b   1.000
_cell.length_c   1.000
_cell.angle_alpha   90.00
_cell.angle_beta   90.00
_cell.angle_gamma   90.00
#
_symmetry.space_group_name_H-M   'P 1'
#
loop_
_entity.id
_entity.type
_entity.pdbx_description
1 polymer ?
#
loop_
_entity_poly.entity_id
_entity_poly.type
_entity_poly.pdbx_seq_one_letter_code
_entity_poly.pdbx_strand_id
1 'polypeptide(L)'
;MNWTRPAGLRSQLQKLWERGDVLASLVTGEALFPRRLILKVPTSAEMAERFDEVRGWVGELRAMAHCRVEMRDFSHRLFGANAVPNEAWVDTLDDALALIGKRREVNRFMSLVDGTRQRQPSLLDWLARRPLRALELSAEWSRLLDIVAWLQAHPRPGVYLRQVDIAGVHSKFIEGQRGVLSELLDLSLPAAAIDPSASGVSQFARRYGFRDKPTRIRFRILDRRLALLPGDREQDVTLDADSFAHLNLRVSRVFVTENEVNFLAFPAVSDSLIIFGAGYGFETLAQAEWLSRCDIHYWGDLDTHGFAILDQLRAHFDHVQSFLMDRATLLTFEALWGEELQQTLRDLPRLNEGERAVYDELRDNRLRRNVRLEQERIAFGRVESAIAALLDSRARPSR
;
A
#
# COMPACT_ATOMS: atom_id res chain seq x y z
N MET A 1 -31.65 -20.37 -28.10
CA MET A 1 -31.29 -21.81 -28.11
C MET A 1 -30.48 -22.15 -26.89
N ASN A 2 -30.78 -23.26 -26.19
CA ASN A 2 -30.13 -23.63 -24.92
C ASN A 2 -29.19 -24.85 -25.06
N TRP A 3 -28.87 -25.30 -26.27
CA TRP A 3 -27.98 -26.44 -26.52
C TRP A 3 -26.52 -26.00 -26.53
N THR A 4 -25.62 -26.85 -26.04
CA THR A 4 -24.19 -26.55 -26.03
C THR A 4 -23.64 -26.65 -27.45
N ARG A 5 -23.16 -25.51 -27.99
CA ARG A 5 -22.40 -25.45 -29.25
C ARG A 5 -20.90 -25.58 -29.00
N PRO A 6 -20.05 -25.80 -30.03
CA PRO A 6 -18.59 -25.84 -29.89
C PRO A 6 -17.98 -24.68 -29.07
N ALA A 7 -18.52 -23.46 -29.23
CA ALA A 7 -18.10 -22.30 -28.44
C ALA A 7 -18.35 -22.49 -26.93
N GLY A 8 -19.43 -23.17 -26.54
CA GLY A 8 -19.74 -23.50 -25.15
C GLY A 8 -18.82 -24.56 -24.56
N LEU A 9 -18.37 -25.53 -25.36
CA LEU A 9 -17.36 -26.51 -24.95
C LEU A 9 -15.99 -25.83 -24.77
N ARG A 10 -15.59 -24.98 -25.73
CA ARG A 10 -14.37 -24.17 -25.64
C ARG A 10 -14.41 -23.24 -24.41
N SER A 11 -15.56 -22.62 -24.11
CA SER A 11 -15.73 -21.76 -22.94
C SER A 11 -15.52 -22.51 -21.62
N GLN A 12 -15.89 -23.80 -21.54
CA GLN A 12 -15.60 -24.60 -20.34
C GLN A 12 -14.11 -24.81 -20.12
N LEU A 13 -13.35 -25.09 -21.19
CA LEU A 13 -11.88 -25.20 -21.11
C LEU A 13 -11.22 -23.85 -20.82
N GLN A 14 -11.75 -22.78 -21.41
CA GLN A 14 -11.31 -21.41 -21.15
C GLN A 14 -11.49 -21.04 -19.67
N LYS A 15 -12.57 -21.49 -19.02
CA LYS A 15 -12.76 -21.30 -17.57
C LYS A 15 -11.73 -22.06 -16.72
N LEU A 16 -11.31 -23.26 -17.13
CA LEU A 16 -10.21 -23.98 -16.45
C LEU A 16 -8.89 -23.24 -16.59
N TRP A 17 -8.63 -22.64 -17.76
CA TRP A 17 -7.47 -21.78 -17.97
C TRP A 17 -7.52 -20.54 -17.08
N GLU A 18 -8.65 -19.82 -17.05
CA GLU A 18 -8.83 -18.59 -16.26
C GLU A 18 -8.75 -18.81 -14.75
N ARG A 19 -9.07 -20.01 -14.28
CA ARG A 19 -8.86 -20.41 -12.88
C ARG A 19 -7.40 -20.79 -12.58
N GLY A 20 -6.60 -21.03 -13.62
CA GLY A 20 -5.23 -21.50 -13.50
C GLY A 20 -5.08 -23.01 -13.33
N ASP A 21 -6.18 -23.78 -13.30
CA ASP A 21 -6.19 -25.23 -13.04
C ASP A 21 -5.24 -25.97 -13.98
N VAL A 22 -5.29 -25.63 -15.29
CA VAL A 22 -4.42 -26.22 -16.31
C VAL A 22 -2.95 -26.03 -15.99
N LEU A 23 -2.55 -24.82 -15.62
CA LEU A 23 -1.16 -24.50 -15.31
C LEU A 23 -0.73 -25.08 -13.97
N ALA A 24 -1.60 -25.05 -12.95
CA ALA A 24 -1.34 -25.65 -11.65
C ALA A 24 -1.07 -27.16 -11.77
N SER A 25 -1.85 -27.87 -12.59
CA SER A 25 -1.68 -29.30 -12.84
C SER A 25 -0.30 -29.67 -13.39
N LEU A 26 0.33 -28.77 -14.16
CA LEU A 26 1.69 -28.97 -14.68
C LEU A 26 2.77 -28.91 -13.59
N VAL A 27 2.46 -28.29 -12.46
CA VAL A 27 3.36 -28.21 -11.31
C VAL A 27 3.10 -29.37 -10.34
N THR A 28 1.84 -29.65 -10.06
CA THR A 28 1.43 -30.67 -9.07
C THR A 28 1.47 -32.10 -9.62
N GLY A 29 1.40 -32.27 -10.95
CA GLY A 29 1.27 -33.57 -11.61
C GLY A 29 -0.15 -34.16 -11.56
N GLU A 30 -1.15 -33.38 -11.12
CA GLU A 30 -2.54 -33.83 -11.09
C GLU A 30 -3.10 -34.05 -12.51
N ALA A 31 -3.72 -35.20 -12.74
CA ALA A 31 -4.30 -35.51 -14.04
C ALA A 31 -5.66 -34.81 -14.23
N LEU A 32 -5.71 -33.79 -15.09
CA LEU A 32 -6.96 -33.11 -15.46
C LEU A 32 -7.73 -33.76 -16.61
N PHE A 33 -7.06 -34.62 -17.38
CA PHE A 33 -7.59 -35.27 -18.58
C PHE A 33 -7.34 -36.79 -18.52
N PRO A 34 -8.24 -37.61 -19.09
CA PRO A 34 -9.38 -37.26 -19.93
C PRO A 34 -10.51 -36.57 -19.17
N ARG A 35 -11.16 -35.57 -19.79
CA ARG A 35 -12.18 -34.74 -19.15
C ARG A 35 -13.47 -34.73 -19.93
N ARG A 36 -14.57 -35.09 -19.27
CA ARG A 36 -15.92 -34.92 -19.80
C ARG A 36 -16.36 -33.46 -19.68
N LEU A 37 -16.86 -32.90 -20.77
CA LEU A 37 -17.45 -31.58 -20.83
C LEU A 37 -18.98 -31.65 -20.73
N ILE A 38 -19.58 -30.59 -20.21
CA ILE A 38 -21.03 -30.47 -20.08
C ILE A 38 -21.63 -30.20 -21.47
N LEU A 39 -22.36 -31.18 -21.99
CA LEU A 39 -23.06 -31.11 -23.26
C LEU A 39 -24.58 -31.06 -23.02
N LYS A 40 -25.20 -29.88 -23.16
CA LYS A 40 -26.65 -29.75 -23.17
C LYS A 40 -27.17 -30.14 -24.55
N VAL A 41 -27.95 -31.21 -24.58
CA VAL A 41 -28.52 -31.79 -25.80
C VAL A 41 -29.98 -31.38 -25.99
N PRO A 42 -30.50 -31.38 -27.24
CA PRO A 42 -31.92 -31.15 -27.49
C PRO A 42 -32.82 -32.18 -26.80
N THR A 43 -34.00 -31.73 -26.35
CA THR A 43 -35.06 -32.62 -25.86
C THR A 43 -35.73 -33.38 -27.02
N SER A 44 -36.46 -34.46 -26.72
CA SER A 44 -37.16 -35.24 -27.74
C SER A 44 -38.15 -34.40 -28.56
N ALA A 45 -38.83 -33.43 -27.94
CA ALA A 45 -39.74 -32.52 -28.64
C ALA A 45 -38.98 -31.58 -29.57
N GLU A 46 -37.90 -30.95 -29.08
CA GLU A 46 -37.04 -30.09 -29.89
C GLU A 46 -36.39 -30.81 -31.08
N MET A 47 -36.03 -32.09 -30.92
CA MET A 47 -35.51 -32.92 -32.01
C MET A 47 -36.54 -33.13 -33.13
N ALA A 48 -37.82 -33.17 -32.80
CA ALA A 48 -38.89 -33.34 -33.79
C ALA A 48 -39.31 -32.01 -34.45
N GLU A 49 -39.41 -30.94 -33.66
CA GLU A 49 -39.91 -29.63 -34.12
C GLU A 49 -38.84 -28.80 -34.84
N ARG A 50 -37.56 -29.02 -34.55
CA ARG A 50 -36.43 -28.17 -35.01
C ARG A 50 -35.32 -29.00 -35.65
N PHE A 51 -35.72 -29.97 -36.47
CA PHE A 51 -34.84 -31.01 -37.00
C PHE A 51 -33.62 -30.50 -37.79
N ASP A 52 -33.80 -29.52 -38.69
CA ASP A 52 -32.69 -28.97 -39.47
C ASP A 52 -31.66 -28.24 -38.59
N GLU A 53 -32.12 -27.56 -37.54
CA GLU A 53 -31.25 -26.91 -36.57
C GLU A 53 -30.46 -27.94 -35.73
N VAL A 54 -31.09 -29.06 -35.37
CA VAL A 54 -30.41 -30.17 -34.70
C VAL A 54 -29.38 -30.80 -35.63
N ARG A 55 -29.70 -31.03 -36.91
CA ARG A 55 -28.74 -31.56 -37.90
C ARG A 55 -27.52 -30.66 -38.05
N GLY A 56 -27.73 -29.34 -38.16
CA GLY A 56 -26.64 -28.36 -38.18
C GLY A 56 -25.78 -28.42 -36.92
N TRP A 57 -26.42 -28.46 -35.75
CA TRP A 57 -25.73 -28.60 -34.46
C TRP A 57 -24.91 -29.90 -34.33
N VAL A 58 -25.44 -31.04 -34.81
CA VAL A 58 -24.68 -32.30 -34.86
C VAL A 58 -23.46 -32.17 -35.78
N GLY A 59 -23.62 -31.52 -36.94
CA GLY A 59 -22.52 -31.25 -37.87
C GLY A 59 -21.43 -30.39 -37.26
N GLU A 60 -21.81 -29.30 -36.57
CA GLU A 60 -20.89 -28.42 -35.84
C GLU A 60 -20.06 -29.18 -34.79
N LEU A 61 -20.70 -30.06 -34.01
CA LEU A 61 -20.02 -30.84 -32.97
C LEU A 61 -19.11 -31.93 -33.55
N ARG A 62 -19.54 -32.61 -34.62
CA ARG A 62 -18.71 -33.64 -35.28
C ARG A 62 -17.49 -33.05 -35.98
N ALA A 63 -17.59 -31.84 -36.49
CA ALA A 63 -16.49 -31.13 -37.12
C ALA A 63 -15.46 -30.57 -36.11
N MET A 64 -15.75 -30.62 -34.82
CA MET A 64 -14.87 -30.10 -33.78
C MET A 64 -13.65 -31.02 -33.58
N ALA A 65 -12.51 -30.62 -34.14
CA ALA A 65 -11.23 -31.29 -33.87
C ALA A 65 -10.87 -31.23 -32.37
N HIS A 66 -10.03 -32.16 -31.91
CA HIS A 66 -9.53 -32.22 -30.51
C HIS A 66 -10.63 -32.39 -29.45
N CYS A 67 -11.83 -32.83 -29.85
CA CYS A 67 -12.94 -33.13 -28.97
C CYS A 67 -13.61 -34.42 -29.45
N ARG A 68 -13.57 -35.45 -28.61
CA ARG A 68 -14.23 -36.73 -28.89
C ARG A 68 -15.71 -36.61 -28.53
N VAL A 69 -16.58 -36.67 -29.53
CA VAL A 69 -18.04 -36.62 -29.36
C VAL A 69 -18.59 -38.03 -29.45
N GLU A 70 -19.10 -38.54 -28.33
CA GLU A 70 -19.80 -39.83 -28.30
C GLU A 70 -21.25 -39.63 -28.72
N MET A 71 -21.71 -40.49 -29.62
CA MET A 71 -23.05 -40.44 -30.18
C MET A 71 -23.95 -41.48 -29.48
N ARG A 72 -25.23 -41.15 -29.30
CA ARG A 72 -26.25 -42.12 -28.91
C ARG A 72 -27.25 -42.33 -30.04
N ASP A 73 -27.82 -43.52 -30.08
CA ASP A 73 -28.92 -43.83 -31.00
C ASP A 73 -30.21 -43.13 -30.56
N PHE A 74 -30.95 -42.63 -31.54
CA PHE A 74 -32.24 -41.97 -31.39
C PHE A 74 -33.17 -42.42 -32.52
N SER A 75 -34.25 -43.09 -32.16
CA SER A 75 -35.27 -43.53 -33.12
C SER A 75 -36.54 -42.70 -32.97
N HIS A 76 -37.02 -42.13 -34.08
CA HIS A 76 -38.26 -41.34 -34.12
C HIS A 76 -39.16 -41.77 -35.29
N ARG A 77 -40.48 -41.80 -35.05
CA ARG A 77 -41.47 -42.29 -36.04
C ARG A 77 -41.45 -41.54 -37.38
N LEU A 78 -41.09 -40.26 -37.37
CA LEU A 78 -41.04 -39.41 -38.57
C LEU A 78 -39.67 -39.36 -39.26
N PHE A 79 -38.58 -39.67 -38.54
CA PHE A 79 -37.21 -39.41 -39.01
C PHE A 79 -36.31 -40.65 -39.03
N GLY A 80 -36.84 -41.83 -38.69
CA GLY A 80 -36.09 -43.08 -38.66
C GLY A 80 -35.07 -43.16 -37.52
N ALA A 81 -34.08 -44.04 -37.66
CA ALA A 81 -32.96 -44.17 -36.72
C ALA A 81 -31.84 -43.18 -37.08
N ASN A 82 -31.49 -42.32 -36.13
CA ASN A 82 -30.41 -41.35 -36.24
C ASN A 82 -29.48 -41.46 -35.02
N ALA A 83 -28.26 -40.93 -35.14
CA ALA A 83 -27.34 -40.82 -34.01
C ALA A 83 -27.15 -39.35 -33.63
N VAL A 84 -27.33 -39.00 -32.37
CA VAL A 84 -27.20 -37.62 -31.84
C VAL A 84 -26.10 -37.54 -30.78
N PRO A 85 -25.34 -36.42 -30.69
CA PRO A 85 -24.32 -36.23 -29.67
C PRO A 85 -24.88 -36.44 -28.26
N ASN A 86 -24.16 -37.19 -27.43
CA ASN A 86 -24.52 -37.51 -26.05
C ASN A 86 -23.45 -37.04 -25.06
N GLU A 87 -22.18 -37.27 -25.38
CA GLU A 87 -21.05 -36.86 -24.53
C GLU A 87 -19.98 -36.15 -25.35
N ALA A 88 -19.28 -35.23 -24.72
CA ALA A 88 -18.12 -34.55 -25.30
C ALA A 88 -16.94 -34.70 -24.34
N TRP A 89 -15.83 -35.21 -24.86
CA TRP A 89 -14.62 -35.52 -24.10
C TRP A 89 -13.40 -34.83 -24.71
N VAL A 90 -12.50 -34.40 -23.85
CA VAL A 90 -11.14 -34.00 -24.24
C VAL A 90 -10.19 -35.00 -23.62
N ASP A 91 -9.49 -35.76 -24.46
CA ASP A 91 -8.75 -36.92 -23.99
C ASP A 91 -7.37 -36.54 -23.43
N THR A 92 -6.74 -35.49 -23.96
CA THR A 92 -5.41 -35.04 -23.55
C THR A 92 -5.34 -33.55 -23.22
N LEU A 93 -4.30 -33.16 -22.47
CA LEU A 93 -4.00 -31.76 -22.25
C LEU A 93 -3.70 -31.01 -23.56
N ASP A 94 -2.97 -31.63 -24.49
CA ASP A 94 -2.63 -30.98 -25.76
C ASP A 94 -3.88 -30.68 -26.60
N ASP A 95 -4.86 -31.58 -26.61
CA ASP A 95 -6.17 -31.35 -27.24
C ASP A 95 -6.89 -30.15 -26.63
N ALA A 96 -6.90 -30.04 -25.29
CA ALA A 96 -7.49 -28.89 -24.62
C ALA A 96 -6.78 -27.58 -25.03
N LEU A 97 -5.45 -27.57 -25.05
CA LEU A 97 -4.64 -26.40 -25.42
C LEU A 97 -4.81 -26.02 -26.88
N ALA A 98 -4.98 -26.99 -27.78
CA ALA A 98 -5.31 -26.76 -29.18
C ALA A 98 -6.67 -26.07 -29.33
N LEU A 99 -7.67 -26.50 -28.57
CA LEU A 99 -9.02 -25.93 -28.58
C LEU A 99 -9.07 -24.48 -28.11
N ILE A 100 -8.29 -24.11 -27.09
CA ILE A 100 -8.28 -22.75 -26.51
C ILE A 100 -7.12 -21.86 -27.02
N GLY A 101 -6.20 -22.41 -27.82
CA GLY A 101 -5.08 -21.68 -28.41
C GLY A 101 -4.00 -21.26 -27.41
N LYS A 102 -3.75 -22.05 -26.36
CA LYS A 102 -2.84 -21.71 -25.23
C LYS A 102 -1.51 -22.46 -25.17
N ARG A 103 -1.14 -23.17 -26.25
CA ARG A 103 0.13 -23.93 -26.31
C ARG A 103 1.37 -23.07 -26.04
N ARG A 104 1.43 -21.84 -26.56
CA ARG A 104 2.60 -20.95 -26.39
C ARG A 104 2.77 -20.51 -24.95
N GLU A 105 1.68 -20.18 -24.28
CA GLU A 105 1.65 -19.80 -22.88
C GLU A 105 2.05 -20.95 -21.97
N VAL A 106 1.56 -22.17 -22.24
CA VAL A 106 1.97 -23.37 -21.50
C VAL A 106 3.46 -23.65 -21.66
N ASN A 107 3.99 -23.62 -22.88
CA ASN A 107 5.42 -23.85 -23.10
C ASN A 107 6.28 -22.84 -22.32
N ARG A 108 5.86 -21.57 -22.28
CA ARG A 108 6.53 -20.53 -21.49
C ARG A 108 6.45 -20.82 -20.00
N PHE A 109 5.27 -21.21 -19.50
CA PHE A 109 5.08 -21.56 -18.10
C PHE A 109 5.93 -22.78 -17.70
N MET A 110 6.03 -23.80 -18.57
CA MET A 110 6.91 -24.94 -18.34
C MET A 110 8.38 -24.53 -18.21
N SER A 111 8.87 -23.59 -19.03
CA SER A 111 10.21 -23.02 -18.84
C SER A 111 10.37 -22.35 -17.47
N LEU A 112 9.33 -21.69 -16.93
CA LEU A 112 9.37 -21.13 -15.58
C LEU A 112 9.45 -22.23 -14.52
N VAL A 113 8.65 -23.28 -14.67
CA VAL A 113 8.62 -24.42 -13.74
C VAL A 113 9.99 -25.11 -13.71
N ASP A 114 10.59 -25.38 -14.87
CA ASP A 114 11.89 -26.03 -14.95
C ASP A 114 13.01 -25.17 -14.35
N GLY A 115 13.03 -23.86 -14.68
CA GLY A 115 13.98 -22.92 -14.09
C GLY A 115 13.82 -22.79 -12.58
N THR A 116 12.58 -22.82 -12.08
CA THR A 116 12.28 -22.77 -10.64
C THR A 116 12.68 -24.06 -9.95
N ARG A 117 12.40 -25.23 -10.55
CA ARG A 117 12.80 -26.53 -10.01
C ARG A 117 14.32 -26.65 -9.87
N GLN A 118 15.08 -26.07 -10.80
CA GLN A 118 16.55 -26.11 -10.74
C GLN A 118 17.13 -25.13 -9.72
N ARG A 119 16.55 -23.94 -9.59
CA ARG A 119 17.16 -22.84 -8.82
C ARG A 119 16.56 -22.63 -7.45
N GLN A 120 15.24 -22.78 -7.31
CA GLN A 120 14.46 -22.48 -6.11
C GLN A 120 13.29 -23.48 -5.95
N PRO A 121 13.53 -24.76 -5.64
CA PRO A 121 12.49 -25.79 -5.59
C PRO A 121 11.33 -25.49 -4.62
N SER A 122 11.61 -24.76 -3.52
CA SER A 122 10.59 -24.37 -2.54
C SER A 122 9.49 -23.46 -3.11
N LEU A 123 9.75 -22.80 -4.25
CA LEU A 123 8.81 -21.89 -4.90
C LEU A 123 7.85 -22.60 -5.87
N LEU A 124 7.97 -23.92 -6.06
CA LEU A 124 7.05 -24.68 -6.91
C LEU A 124 5.60 -24.61 -6.38
N ASP A 125 5.41 -24.68 -5.06
CA ASP A 125 4.07 -24.54 -4.46
C ASP A 125 3.45 -23.17 -4.78
N TRP A 126 4.26 -22.10 -4.84
CA TRP A 126 3.79 -20.79 -5.26
C TRP A 126 3.32 -20.78 -6.72
N LEU A 127 4.08 -21.41 -7.63
CA LEU A 127 3.69 -21.54 -9.04
C LEU A 127 2.37 -22.30 -9.20
N ALA A 128 2.13 -23.33 -8.39
CA ALA A 128 0.87 -24.07 -8.40
C ALA A 128 -0.32 -23.21 -7.91
N ARG A 129 -0.11 -22.36 -6.89
CA ARG A 129 -1.15 -21.50 -6.30
C ARG A 129 -1.40 -20.20 -7.06
N ARG A 130 -0.43 -19.72 -7.84
CA ARG A 130 -0.45 -18.43 -8.56
C ARG A 130 0.04 -18.55 -10.02
N PRO A 131 -0.41 -19.55 -10.80
CA PRO A 131 0.22 -19.85 -12.09
C PRO A 131 0.03 -18.75 -13.14
N LEU A 132 -1.15 -18.13 -13.20
CA LEU A 132 -1.42 -17.03 -14.12
C LEU A 132 -0.56 -15.79 -13.80
N ARG A 133 -0.37 -15.50 -12.51
CA ARG A 133 0.50 -14.40 -12.08
C ARG A 133 1.96 -14.68 -12.42
N ALA A 134 2.42 -15.93 -12.27
CA ALA A 134 3.75 -16.32 -12.70
C ALA A 134 3.95 -16.15 -14.22
N LEU A 135 2.93 -16.52 -15.00
CA LEU A 135 2.96 -16.38 -16.46
C LEU A 135 3.02 -14.91 -16.90
N GLU A 136 2.29 -14.01 -16.25
CA GLU A 136 2.38 -12.55 -16.46
C GLU A 136 3.81 -12.04 -16.24
N LEU A 137 4.49 -12.58 -15.21
CA LEU A 137 5.86 -12.22 -14.84
C LEU A 137 6.94 -13.03 -15.56
N SER A 138 6.57 -13.82 -16.57
CA SER A 138 7.48 -14.75 -17.25
C SER A 138 8.78 -14.12 -17.74
N ALA A 139 8.72 -12.90 -18.29
CA ALA A 139 9.90 -12.18 -18.78
C ALA A 139 10.83 -11.71 -17.64
N GLU A 140 10.31 -11.57 -16.43
CA GLU A 140 11.02 -11.04 -15.27
C GLU A 140 11.38 -12.13 -14.26
N TRP A 141 10.88 -13.35 -14.46
CA TRP A 141 10.93 -14.44 -13.49
C TRP A 141 12.35 -14.79 -13.06
N SER A 142 13.30 -14.83 -13.99
CA SER A 142 14.70 -15.10 -13.67
C SER A 142 15.25 -14.10 -12.63
N ARG A 143 14.91 -12.81 -12.77
CA ARG A 143 15.33 -11.75 -11.84
C ARG A 143 14.69 -11.88 -10.47
N LEU A 144 13.44 -12.36 -10.41
CA LEU A 144 12.79 -12.66 -9.12
C LEU A 144 13.51 -13.80 -8.41
N LEU A 145 13.90 -14.86 -9.13
CA LEU A 145 14.69 -15.95 -8.58
C LEU A 145 16.09 -15.49 -8.16
N ASP A 146 16.71 -14.56 -8.89
CA ASP A 146 18.00 -13.95 -8.53
C ASP A 146 17.88 -13.19 -7.20
N ILE A 147 16.82 -12.40 -7.00
CA ILE A 147 16.59 -11.66 -5.76
C ILE A 147 16.39 -12.62 -4.58
N VAL A 148 15.61 -13.68 -4.76
CA VAL A 148 15.41 -14.70 -3.74
C VAL A 148 16.74 -15.35 -3.35
N ALA A 149 17.54 -15.78 -4.35
CA ALA A 149 18.84 -16.38 -4.12
C ALA A 149 19.80 -15.42 -3.39
N TRP A 150 19.79 -14.14 -3.78
CA TRP A 150 20.63 -13.13 -3.15
C TRP A 150 20.27 -12.90 -1.68
N LEU A 151 18.97 -12.87 -1.33
CA LEU A 151 18.53 -12.72 0.06
C LEU A 151 18.75 -13.97 0.91
N GLN A 152 18.71 -15.17 0.31
CA GLN A 152 19.12 -16.39 0.99
C GLN A 152 20.61 -16.35 1.36
N ALA A 153 21.46 -15.78 0.49
CA ALA A 153 22.88 -15.59 0.77
C ALA A 153 23.18 -14.43 1.73
N HIS A 154 22.31 -13.42 1.79
CA HIS A 154 22.46 -12.22 2.62
C HIS A 154 21.21 -11.99 3.48
N PRO A 155 20.92 -12.87 4.46
CA PRO A 155 19.75 -12.72 5.30
C PRO A 155 19.85 -11.43 6.11
N ARG A 156 18.77 -10.64 6.12
CA ARG A 156 18.68 -9.33 6.79
C ARG A 156 19.87 -8.42 6.46
N PRO A 157 20.04 -8.03 5.19
CA PRO A 157 21.29 -7.48 4.67
C PRO A 157 21.66 -6.11 5.25
N GLY A 158 20.71 -5.37 5.84
CA GLY A 158 20.98 -4.07 6.42
C GLY A 158 21.42 -3.03 5.40
N VAL A 159 21.00 -3.16 4.14
CA VAL A 159 21.32 -2.25 3.02
C VAL A 159 20.05 -1.70 2.37
N TYR A 160 20.16 -0.61 1.63
CA TYR A 160 19.06 -0.11 0.79
C TYR A 160 18.82 -1.01 -0.42
N LEU A 161 17.59 -1.03 -0.95
CA LEU A 161 17.26 -1.81 -2.15
C LEU A 161 18.16 -1.50 -3.36
N ARG A 162 18.69 -0.28 -3.46
CA ARG A 162 19.62 0.14 -4.52
C ARG A 162 20.98 -0.55 -4.45
N GLN A 163 21.35 -1.07 -3.30
CA GLN A 163 22.60 -1.78 -3.05
C GLN A 163 22.49 -3.29 -3.31
N VAL A 164 21.32 -3.79 -3.71
CA VAL A 164 21.17 -5.16 -4.20
C VAL A 164 21.90 -5.27 -5.53
N ASP A 165 23.09 -5.88 -5.48
CA ASP A 165 24.01 -5.96 -6.61
C ASP A 165 23.72 -7.20 -7.46
N ILE A 166 22.62 -7.14 -8.22
CA ILE A 166 22.20 -8.19 -9.15
C ILE A 166 22.08 -7.57 -10.55
N ALA A 167 22.73 -8.19 -11.53
CA ALA A 167 22.71 -7.72 -12.90
C ALA A 167 21.25 -7.61 -13.43
N GLY A 168 20.90 -6.44 -13.96
CA GLY A 168 19.56 -6.21 -14.52
C GLY A 168 18.44 -6.00 -13.49
N VAL A 169 18.75 -5.95 -12.19
CA VAL A 169 17.81 -5.62 -11.11
C VAL A 169 18.10 -4.21 -10.60
N HIS A 170 17.11 -3.32 -10.70
CA HIS A 170 17.18 -1.96 -10.14
C HIS A 170 16.11 -1.77 -9.06
N SER A 171 16.25 -0.76 -8.20
CA SER A 171 15.32 -0.55 -7.07
C SER A 171 13.86 -0.46 -7.50
N LYS A 172 13.55 0.23 -8.62
CA LYS A 172 12.18 0.31 -9.14
C LYS A 172 11.55 -1.05 -9.48
N PHE A 173 12.37 -2.04 -9.84
CA PHE A 173 11.91 -3.39 -10.14
C PHE A 173 11.50 -4.09 -8.84
N ILE A 174 12.37 -4.05 -7.83
CA ILE A 174 12.08 -4.62 -6.51
C ILE A 174 10.84 -3.93 -5.92
N GLU A 175 10.76 -2.60 -6.00
CA GLU A 175 9.62 -1.80 -5.54
C GLU A 175 8.30 -2.21 -6.21
N GLY A 176 8.29 -2.37 -7.54
CA GLY A 176 7.11 -2.80 -8.28
C GLY A 176 6.68 -4.25 -7.99
N GLN A 177 7.62 -5.10 -7.58
CA GLN A 177 7.38 -6.53 -7.34
C GLN A 177 7.33 -6.93 -5.85
N ARG A 178 7.30 -5.97 -4.91
CA ARG A 178 7.31 -6.23 -3.46
C ARG A 178 6.24 -7.22 -2.99
N GLY A 179 5.04 -7.17 -3.57
CA GLY A 179 3.96 -8.10 -3.22
C GLY A 179 4.33 -9.54 -3.55
N VAL A 180 4.72 -9.80 -4.80
CA VAL A 180 5.14 -11.14 -5.25
C VAL A 180 6.41 -11.58 -4.53
N LEU A 181 7.43 -10.71 -4.45
CA LEU A 181 8.66 -11.00 -3.72
C LEU A 181 8.37 -11.35 -2.25
N SER A 182 7.38 -10.73 -1.60
CA SER A 182 7.03 -11.11 -0.23
C SER A 182 6.55 -12.55 -0.15
N GLU A 183 5.62 -12.95 -1.03
CA GLU A 183 5.12 -14.33 -1.07
C GLU A 183 6.23 -15.34 -1.37
N LEU A 184 7.17 -15.00 -2.27
CA LEU A 184 8.31 -15.88 -2.59
C LEU A 184 9.31 -15.96 -1.43
N LEU A 185 9.65 -14.84 -0.79
CA LEU A 185 10.60 -14.78 0.31
C LEU A 185 10.07 -15.47 1.56
N ASP A 186 8.77 -15.33 1.85
CA ASP A 186 8.11 -16.04 2.96
C ASP A 186 8.21 -17.57 2.83
N LEU A 187 8.25 -18.10 1.60
CA LEU A 187 8.40 -19.54 1.33
C LEU A 187 9.85 -20.01 1.27
N SER A 188 10.81 -19.11 1.05
CA SER A 188 12.19 -19.47 0.68
C SER A 188 13.24 -19.07 1.71
N LEU A 189 12.93 -18.14 2.61
CA LEU A 189 13.81 -17.73 3.69
C LEU A 189 13.50 -18.48 4.99
N PRO A 190 14.50 -18.70 5.86
CA PRO A 190 14.26 -19.22 7.20
C PRO A 190 13.48 -18.20 8.04
N ALA A 191 12.65 -18.68 8.98
CA ALA A 191 11.82 -17.82 9.81
C ALA A 191 12.61 -16.73 10.57
N ALA A 192 13.84 -17.02 10.99
CA ALA A 192 14.73 -16.05 11.64
C ALA A 192 15.16 -14.87 10.74
N ALA A 193 15.07 -15.01 9.42
CA ALA A 193 15.38 -13.94 8.48
C ALA A 193 14.19 -13.00 8.20
N ILE A 194 12.99 -13.35 8.68
CA ILE A 194 11.74 -12.63 8.42
C ILE A 194 11.28 -11.97 9.73
N ASP A 195 10.99 -10.66 9.71
CA ASP A 195 10.35 -9.99 10.85
C ASP A 195 8.83 -10.23 10.79
N PRO A 196 8.24 -11.02 11.72
CA PRO A 196 6.81 -11.34 11.71
C PRO A 196 5.93 -10.14 12.11
N SER A 197 6.49 -9.12 12.75
CA SER A 197 5.74 -7.91 13.14
C SER A 197 5.51 -6.96 11.95
N ALA A 198 6.30 -7.10 10.89
CA ALA A 198 6.22 -6.28 9.69
C ALA A 198 5.35 -6.96 8.63
N SER A 199 4.26 -6.30 8.24
CA SER A 199 3.31 -6.82 7.25
C SER A 199 2.96 -5.80 6.17
N GLY A 200 2.61 -6.30 4.98
CA GLY A 200 2.22 -5.50 3.84
C GLY A 200 3.40 -4.91 3.06
N VAL A 201 3.09 -4.34 1.88
CA VAL A 201 4.09 -3.85 0.91
C VAL A 201 4.87 -2.64 1.41
N SER A 202 4.27 -1.81 2.28
CA SER A 202 4.92 -0.66 2.89
C SER A 202 6.05 -1.06 3.84
N GLN A 203 5.92 -2.19 4.53
CA GLN A 203 6.91 -2.70 5.49
C GLN A 203 7.86 -3.74 4.91
N PHE A 204 7.91 -3.87 3.57
CA PHE A 204 8.76 -4.85 2.87
C PHE A 204 10.23 -4.79 3.33
N ALA A 205 10.79 -3.58 3.41
CA ALA A 205 12.20 -3.40 3.77
C ALA A 205 12.46 -3.87 5.21
N ARG A 206 11.67 -3.40 6.18
CA ARG A 206 11.72 -3.90 7.58
C ARG A 206 11.58 -5.42 7.66
N ARG A 207 10.59 -5.99 6.95
CA ARG A 207 10.28 -7.43 6.97
C ARG A 207 11.48 -8.29 6.59
N TYR A 208 12.19 -7.92 5.53
CA TYR A 208 13.33 -8.67 5.00
C TYR A 208 14.70 -8.08 5.38
N GLY A 209 14.72 -7.12 6.32
CA GLY A 209 15.94 -6.53 6.87
C GLY A 209 16.72 -5.61 5.92
N PHE A 210 16.05 -5.00 4.94
CA PHE A 210 16.59 -3.86 4.21
C PHE A 210 16.45 -2.57 5.02
N ARG A 211 17.24 -1.54 4.65
CA ARG A 211 17.07 -0.18 5.15
C ARG A 211 15.95 0.53 4.42
N ASP A 212 15.05 1.15 5.18
CA ASP A 212 14.11 2.14 4.68
C ASP A 212 14.73 3.54 4.65
N LYS A 213 14.09 4.43 3.88
CA LYS A 213 14.47 5.86 3.90
C LYS A 213 14.30 6.37 5.33
N PRO A 214 15.31 7.02 5.91
CA PRO A 214 15.19 7.54 7.26
C PRO A 214 14.15 8.66 7.29
N THR A 215 13.37 8.71 8.37
CA THR A 215 12.52 9.86 8.69
C THR A 215 13.40 11.10 8.82
N ARG A 216 12.95 12.21 8.24
CA ARG A 216 13.69 13.46 8.24
C ARG A 216 12.99 14.50 9.10
N ILE A 217 13.78 15.27 9.84
CA ILE A 217 13.32 16.38 10.69
C ILE A 217 13.95 17.66 10.12
N ARG A 218 13.09 18.58 9.71
CA ARG A 218 13.48 19.91 9.22
C ARG A 218 13.26 20.95 10.31
N PHE A 219 14.26 21.79 10.54
CA PHE A 219 14.24 22.80 11.59
C PHE A 219 15.05 24.04 11.18
N ARG A 220 14.75 25.17 11.83
CA ARG A 220 15.52 26.42 11.74
C ARG A 220 16.05 26.82 13.10
N ILE A 221 17.34 27.12 13.18
CA ILE A 221 17.90 27.78 14.36
C ILE A 221 17.47 29.26 14.34
N LEU A 222 16.77 29.69 15.39
CA LEU A 222 16.23 31.05 15.49
C LEU A 222 17.19 32.02 16.21
N ASP A 223 18.10 31.49 17.02
CA ASP A 223 19.19 32.26 17.63
C ASP A 223 20.51 32.05 16.88
N ARG A 224 20.98 33.11 16.22
CA ARG A 224 22.22 33.10 15.45
C ARG A 224 23.46 32.72 16.27
N ARG A 225 23.44 32.90 17.59
CA ARG A 225 24.54 32.51 18.49
C ARG A 225 24.68 30.99 18.62
N LEU A 226 23.62 30.25 18.28
CA LEU A 226 23.52 28.79 18.35
C LEU A 226 23.59 28.13 16.96
N ALA A 227 24.03 28.88 15.95
CA ALA A 227 24.21 28.42 14.58
C ALA A 227 25.04 27.12 14.51
N LEU A 228 24.54 26.15 13.75
CA LEU A 228 25.21 24.86 13.49
C LEU A 228 26.28 24.99 12.41
N LEU A 229 25.99 25.76 11.38
CA LEU A 229 26.89 26.01 10.25
C LEU A 229 27.58 27.38 10.41
N PRO A 230 28.80 27.56 9.89
CA PRO A 230 29.45 28.87 9.91
C PRO A 230 28.68 29.88 9.03
N GLY A 231 28.63 31.13 9.48
CA GLY A 231 28.07 32.26 8.73
C GLY A 231 26.87 32.93 9.41
N ASP A 232 26.53 34.13 8.92
CA ASP A 232 25.43 34.97 9.44
C ASP A 232 24.17 34.83 8.56
N ARG A 233 23.71 33.59 8.37
CA ARG A 233 22.53 33.27 7.57
C ARG A 233 21.55 32.43 8.38
N GLU A 234 20.27 32.56 8.08
CA GLU A 234 19.25 31.65 8.58
C GLU A 234 19.57 30.23 8.16
N GLN A 235 19.42 29.29 9.10
CA GLN A 235 19.83 27.90 8.90
C GLN A 235 18.61 27.01 8.86
N ASP A 236 18.06 26.85 7.66
CA ASP A 236 17.06 25.82 7.36
C ASP A 236 17.78 24.50 7.11
N VAL A 237 17.70 23.59 8.07
CA VAL A 237 18.45 22.34 8.12
C VAL A 237 17.49 21.18 8.17
N THR A 238 17.76 20.14 7.38
CA THR A 238 17.06 18.85 7.47
C THR A 238 18.05 17.76 7.82
N LEU A 239 17.81 17.05 8.92
CA LEU A 239 18.58 15.88 9.35
C LEU A 239 17.70 14.64 9.30
N ASP A 240 18.31 13.46 9.23
CA ASP A 240 17.61 12.25 9.65
C ASP A 240 17.32 12.30 11.16
N ALA A 241 16.33 11.52 11.57
CA ALA A 241 15.88 11.37 12.95
C ALA A 241 17.01 11.13 13.96
N ASP A 242 17.90 10.19 13.64
CA ASP A 242 18.96 9.75 14.52
C ASP A 242 20.00 10.86 14.72
N SER A 243 20.43 11.49 13.61
CA SER A 243 21.30 12.67 13.65
C SER A 243 20.69 13.83 14.44
N PHE A 244 19.38 14.07 14.30
CA PHE A 244 18.66 15.11 15.06
C PHE A 244 18.60 14.80 16.56
N ALA A 245 18.37 13.54 16.93
CA ALA A 245 18.32 13.09 18.32
C ALA A 245 19.66 13.28 19.06
N HIS A 246 20.78 13.21 18.33
CA HIS A 246 22.12 13.41 18.87
C HIS A 246 22.60 14.87 18.87
N LEU A 247 21.77 15.83 18.44
CA LEU A 247 22.14 17.24 18.50
C LEU A 247 22.38 17.70 19.94
N ASN A 248 23.55 18.29 20.19
CA ASN A 248 23.88 18.92 21.45
C ASN A 248 23.76 20.45 21.35
N LEU A 249 22.53 20.92 21.14
CA LEU A 249 22.23 22.34 21.09
C LEU A 249 21.94 22.91 22.48
N ARG A 250 22.47 24.11 22.75
CA ARG A 250 22.17 24.89 23.96
C ARG A 250 20.89 25.72 23.80
N VAL A 251 19.87 25.14 23.18
CA VAL A 251 18.55 25.76 23.10
C VAL A 251 17.76 25.47 24.38
N SER A 252 17.00 26.44 24.84
CA SER A 252 16.06 26.29 25.96
C SER A 252 14.61 26.23 25.48
N ARG A 253 14.33 26.65 24.24
CA ARG A 253 12.98 26.73 23.69
C ARG A 253 12.90 26.15 22.29
N VAL A 254 11.79 25.46 22.03
CA VAL A 254 11.50 24.85 20.73
C VAL A 254 10.10 25.27 20.32
N PHE A 255 9.97 25.81 19.11
CA PHE A 255 8.68 26.02 18.47
C PHE A 255 8.41 24.85 17.51
N VAL A 256 7.15 24.44 17.38
CA VAL A 256 6.72 23.43 16.41
C VAL A 256 5.56 24.01 15.61
N THR A 257 5.67 23.97 14.28
CA THR A 257 4.62 24.45 13.37
C THR A 257 4.42 23.50 12.20
N GLU A 258 3.19 23.39 11.70
CA GLU A 258 2.83 22.52 10.58
C GLU A 258 2.83 23.21 9.23
N ASN A 259 2.77 24.53 9.26
CA ASN A 259 2.71 25.33 8.06
C ASN A 259 4.12 25.74 7.61
N GLU A 260 4.46 25.42 6.36
CA GLU A 260 5.80 25.65 5.82
C GLU A 260 6.12 27.14 5.69
N VAL A 261 5.15 27.96 5.30
CA VAL A 261 5.34 29.42 5.17
C VAL A 261 5.57 30.04 6.54
N ASN A 262 4.82 29.63 7.57
CA ASN A 262 5.04 30.04 8.95
C ASN A 262 6.40 29.59 9.45
N PHE A 263 6.81 28.35 9.13
CA PHE A 263 8.14 27.86 9.46
C PHE A 263 9.23 28.73 8.87
N LEU A 264 9.09 29.18 7.61
CA LEU A 264 10.06 30.05 6.93
C LEU A 264 10.03 31.50 7.43
N ALA A 265 8.84 32.05 7.69
CA ALA A 265 8.66 33.43 8.14
C ALA A 265 8.88 33.61 9.64
N PHE A 266 9.00 32.53 10.42
CA PHE A 266 9.10 32.61 11.87
C PHE A 266 10.25 33.53 12.32
N PRO A 267 10.00 34.49 13.22
CA PRO A 267 10.99 35.51 13.58
C PRO A 267 12.15 34.93 14.39
N ALA A 268 13.24 35.68 14.44
CA ALA A 268 14.39 35.34 15.28
C ALA A 268 14.02 35.42 16.78
N VAL A 269 14.40 34.38 17.54
CA VAL A 269 14.12 34.26 18.97
C VAL A 269 15.34 33.69 19.67
N SER A 270 15.80 34.35 20.73
CA SER A 270 16.96 33.94 21.52
C SER A 270 16.79 32.53 22.11
N ASP A 271 17.89 31.79 22.21
CA ASP A 271 17.97 30.43 22.76
C ASP A 271 16.94 29.44 22.20
N SER A 272 16.51 29.64 20.94
CA SER A 272 15.39 28.93 20.35
C SER A 272 15.68 28.30 18.98
N LEU A 273 14.91 27.28 18.65
CA LEU A 273 14.75 26.77 17.29
C LEU A 273 13.28 26.54 16.97
N ILE A 274 12.95 26.41 15.70
CA ILE A 274 11.64 25.97 15.23
C ILE A 274 11.75 24.69 14.42
N ILE A 275 10.82 23.77 14.61
CA ILE A 275 10.70 22.51 13.90
C ILE A 275 9.50 22.59 12.97
N PHE A 276 9.71 22.19 11.72
CA PHE A 276 8.62 21.96 10.78
C PHE A 276 8.04 20.56 11.02
N GLY A 277 6.89 20.50 11.68
CA GLY A 277 6.18 19.26 11.96
C GLY A 277 5.09 19.04 10.92
N ALA A 278 5.30 18.16 9.94
CA ALA A 278 4.33 17.90 8.87
C ALA A 278 3.08 17.09 9.31
N GLY A 279 2.54 17.36 10.51
CA GLY A 279 1.30 16.79 11.03
C GLY A 279 1.37 15.38 11.63
N TYR A 280 2.44 14.61 11.40
CA TYR A 280 2.59 13.24 11.93
C TYR A 280 4.06 12.86 12.15
N GLY A 281 4.31 11.87 13.03
CA GLY A 281 5.65 11.28 13.22
C GLY A 281 6.38 11.67 14.52
N PHE A 282 5.67 12.11 15.55
CA PHE A 282 6.28 12.48 16.84
C PHE A 282 7.01 11.35 17.56
N GLU A 283 6.71 10.08 17.25
CA GLU A 283 7.49 8.93 17.75
C GLU A 283 8.98 9.07 17.42
N THR A 284 9.28 9.61 16.25
CA THR A 284 10.66 9.87 15.82
C THR A 284 11.25 11.06 16.57
N LEU A 285 10.45 12.10 16.78
CA LEU A 285 10.86 13.29 17.53
C LEU A 285 11.14 12.96 19.01
N ALA A 286 10.40 12.01 19.59
CA ALA A 286 10.57 11.53 20.96
C ALA A 286 11.93 10.85 21.22
N GLN A 287 12.63 10.41 20.17
CA GLN A 287 13.99 9.88 20.30
C GLN A 287 15.01 10.98 20.63
N ALA A 288 14.68 12.25 20.34
CA ALA A 288 15.49 13.39 20.73
C ALA A 288 15.23 13.76 22.19
N GLU A 289 15.83 13.01 23.13
CA GLU A 289 15.68 13.21 24.57
C GLU A 289 16.00 14.65 25.02
N TRP A 290 16.86 15.36 24.29
CA TRP A 290 17.16 16.75 24.60
C TRP A 290 15.96 17.70 24.47
N LEU A 291 14.89 17.31 23.78
CA LEU A 291 13.67 18.10 23.73
C LEU A 291 12.95 18.16 25.09
N SER A 292 13.10 17.14 25.94
CA SER A 292 12.40 17.09 27.23
C SER A 292 12.91 18.11 28.26
N ARG A 293 14.09 18.69 28.03
CA ARG A 293 14.65 19.80 28.82
C ARG A 293 14.33 21.17 28.25
N CYS A 294 13.72 21.22 27.06
CA CYS A 294 13.34 22.46 26.40
C CYS A 294 11.87 22.74 26.65
N ASP A 295 11.51 24.02 26.64
CA ASP A 295 10.11 24.37 26.62
C ASP A 295 9.59 24.35 25.19
N ILE A 296 8.58 23.53 24.96
CA ILE A 296 8.04 23.28 23.63
C ILE A 296 6.74 24.06 23.44
N HIS A 297 6.69 24.89 22.41
CA HIS A 297 5.52 25.67 22.02
C HIS A 297 5.00 25.18 20.66
N TYR A 298 3.80 24.64 20.65
CA TYR A 298 3.13 24.17 19.44
C TYR A 298 2.19 25.24 18.88
N TRP A 299 2.23 25.43 17.56
CA TRP A 299 1.29 26.24 16.80
C TRP A 299 0.78 25.42 15.63
N GLY A 300 -0.50 25.09 15.68
CA GLY A 300 -1.25 24.47 14.59
C GLY A 300 -2.46 25.31 14.23
N ASP A 301 -3.22 24.84 13.24
CA ASP A 301 -4.49 25.44 12.88
C ASP A 301 -5.49 25.36 14.04
N LEU A 302 -6.37 26.35 14.11
CA LEU A 302 -7.51 26.36 15.02
C LEU A 302 -8.68 25.61 14.36
N ASP A 303 -8.56 24.29 14.33
CA ASP A 303 -9.56 23.31 13.85
C ASP A 303 -9.47 22.00 14.66
N THR A 304 -10.29 21.01 14.33
CA THR A 304 -10.30 19.76 15.11
C THR A 304 -9.01 18.94 14.92
N HIS A 305 -8.38 18.98 13.74
CA HIS A 305 -7.11 18.28 13.48
C HIS A 305 -5.91 18.90 14.19
N GLY A 306 -5.80 20.23 14.23
CA GLY A 306 -4.70 20.94 14.89
C GLY A 306 -4.62 20.62 16.38
N PHE A 307 -5.77 20.55 17.08
CA PHE A 307 -5.84 20.06 18.46
C PHE A 307 -5.54 18.58 18.59
N ALA A 308 -5.96 17.78 17.60
CA ALA A 308 -5.64 16.37 17.55
C ALA A 308 -4.12 16.14 17.49
N ILE A 309 -3.40 16.94 16.72
CA ILE A 309 -1.95 16.83 16.59
C ILE A 309 -1.25 17.32 17.86
N LEU A 310 -1.76 18.38 18.50
CA LEU A 310 -1.31 18.80 19.84
C LEU A 310 -1.44 17.66 20.88
N ASP A 311 -2.57 16.94 20.91
CA ASP A 311 -2.77 15.79 21.81
C ASP A 311 -1.74 14.67 21.55
N GLN A 312 -1.42 14.39 20.28
CA GLN A 312 -0.40 13.40 19.90
C GLN A 312 1.01 13.83 20.30
N LEU A 313 1.34 15.12 20.14
CA LEU A 313 2.62 15.67 20.58
C LEU A 313 2.74 15.56 22.10
N ARG A 314 1.67 15.87 22.84
CA ARG A 314 1.62 15.72 24.31
C ARG A 314 1.63 14.29 24.81
N ALA A 315 1.34 13.31 23.96
CA ALA A 315 1.54 11.90 24.33
C ALA A 315 3.03 11.57 24.54
N HIS A 316 3.93 12.35 23.94
CA HIS A 316 5.38 12.18 24.05
C HIS A 316 6.04 13.27 24.92
N PHE A 317 5.52 14.50 24.88
CA PHE A 317 6.01 15.64 25.63
C PHE A 317 4.85 16.36 26.35
N ASP A 318 4.53 15.90 27.56
CA ASP A 318 3.37 16.37 28.35
C ASP A 318 3.35 17.88 28.64
N HIS A 319 4.53 18.49 28.76
CA HIS A 319 4.76 19.91 29.07
C HIS A 319 4.60 20.86 27.87
N VAL A 320 4.26 20.35 26.67
CA VAL A 320 4.05 21.18 25.48
C VAL A 320 2.92 22.17 25.70
N GLN A 321 3.17 23.44 25.40
CA GLN A 321 2.18 24.51 25.45
C GLN A 321 1.73 24.89 24.04
N SER A 322 0.43 25.11 23.84
CA SER A 322 -0.05 25.74 22.61
C SER A 322 0.13 27.27 22.70
N PHE A 323 0.31 27.93 21.56
CA PHE A 323 0.20 29.40 21.48
C PHE A 323 -0.62 29.80 20.25
N LEU A 324 -1.39 30.88 20.37
CA LEU A 324 -2.37 31.33 19.37
C LEU A 324 -3.45 30.29 19.02
N MET A 325 -3.65 29.28 19.88
CA MET A 325 -4.68 28.26 19.75
C MET A 325 -5.75 28.39 20.85
N ASP A 326 -6.07 29.62 21.22
CA ASP A 326 -7.06 29.94 22.24
C ASP A 326 -8.33 30.57 21.63
N ARG A 327 -9.40 30.59 22.42
CA ARG A 327 -10.70 31.10 22.02
C ARG A 327 -10.67 32.58 21.62
N ALA A 328 -9.87 33.39 22.31
CA ALA A 328 -9.79 34.81 22.01
C ALA A 328 -9.12 35.03 20.65
N THR A 329 -8.08 34.24 20.33
CA THR A 329 -7.49 34.22 18.99
C THR A 329 -8.52 33.80 17.94
N LEU A 330 -9.24 32.69 18.15
CA LEU A 330 -10.26 32.21 17.22
C LEU A 330 -11.30 33.29 16.88
N LEU A 331 -11.87 33.95 17.91
CA LEU A 331 -12.90 34.99 17.73
C LEU A 331 -12.35 36.31 17.17
N THR A 332 -11.11 36.67 17.48
CA THR A 332 -10.48 37.88 16.94
C THR A 332 -10.43 37.85 15.41
N PHE A 333 -10.29 36.65 14.83
CA PHE A 333 -10.17 36.44 13.39
C PHE A 333 -11.41 35.78 12.77
N GLU A 334 -12.61 36.02 13.34
CA GLU A 334 -13.87 35.46 12.85
C GLU A 334 -14.12 35.69 11.36
N ALA A 335 -13.78 36.89 10.87
CA ALA A 335 -13.93 37.24 9.45
C ALA A 335 -13.05 36.40 8.50
N LEU A 336 -12.05 35.70 9.04
CA LEU A 336 -11.09 34.90 8.28
C LEU A 336 -11.33 33.39 8.42
N TRP A 337 -12.41 32.95 9.08
CA TRP A 337 -12.71 31.52 9.19
C TRP A 337 -12.94 30.88 7.81
N GLY A 338 -12.32 29.72 7.62
CA GLY A 338 -12.56 28.79 6.52
C GLY A 338 -13.43 27.61 6.98
N GLU A 339 -13.35 26.53 6.19
CA GLU A 339 -14.10 25.30 6.43
C GLU A 339 -13.17 24.08 6.56
N GLU A 340 -13.34 23.29 7.61
CA GLU A 340 -12.73 21.98 7.79
C GLU A 340 -13.57 20.90 7.07
N LEU A 341 -13.10 20.41 5.92
CA LEU A 341 -13.86 19.46 5.10
C LEU A 341 -14.22 18.15 5.82
N GLN A 342 -13.34 17.68 6.71
CA GLN A 342 -13.53 16.47 7.49
C GLN A 342 -13.02 16.68 8.91
N GLN A 343 -13.93 16.84 9.86
CA GLN A 343 -13.59 16.98 11.27
C GLN A 343 -13.14 15.64 11.87
N THR A 344 -12.27 15.70 12.88
CA THR A 344 -12.02 14.59 13.79
C THR A 344 -12.86 14.74 15.05
N LEU A 345 -13.62 13.70 15.38
CA LEU A 345 -14.54 13.68 16.52
C LEU A 345 -14.00 12.88 17.72
N ARG A 346 -12.70 12.56 17.71
CA ARG A 346 -12.07 11.73 18.74
C ARG A 346 -11.93 12.49 20.06
N ASP A 347 -11.95 11.78 21.18
CA ASP A 347 -11.61 12.39 22.46
C ASP A 347 -10.11 12.70 22.54
N LEU A 348 -9.79 13.90 23.04
CA LEU A 348 -8.43 14.44 23.16
C LEU A 348 -8.08 14.67 24.64
N PRO A 349 -7.71 13.61 25.38
CA PRO A 349 -7.59 13.67 26.84
C PRO A 349 -6.41 14.52 27.34
N ARG A 350 -5.43 14.86 26.51
CA ARG A 350 -4.24 15.66 26.89
C ARG A 350 -4.39 17.16 26.64
N LEU A 351 -5.55 17.61 26.16
CA LEU A 351 -5.84 19.04 26.09
C LEU A 351 -6.03 19.62 27.49
N ASN A 352 -5.61 20.86 27.70
CA ASN A 352 -5.96 21.60 28.90
C ASN A 352 -7.43 22.08 28.83
N GLU A 353 -7.93 22.68 29.90
CA GLU A 353 -9.33 23.12 29.99
C GLU A 353 -9.71 24.15 28.90
N GLY A 354 -8.86 25.14 28.67
CA GLY A 354 -9.11 26.19 27.68
C GLY A 354 -9.10 25.65 26.24
N GLU A 355 -8.13 24.79 25.92
CA GLU A 355 -8.02 24.15 24.60
C GLU A 355 -9.18 23.19 24.34
N ARG A 356 -9.57 22.38 25.34
CA ARG A 356 -10.72 21.47 25.22
C ARG A 356 -12.02 22.23 25.02
N ALA A 357 -12.22 23.36 25.70
CA ALA A 357 -13.39 24.20 25.49
C ALA A 357 -13.48 24.70 24.03
N VAL A 358 -12.36 25.13 23.43
CA VAL A 358 -12.31 25.53 22.02
C VAL A 358 -12.54 24.33 21.10
N TYR A 359 -11.88 23.21 21.35
CA TYR A 359 -12.05 21.98 20.59
C TYR A 359 -13.52 21.51 20.58
N ASP A 360 -14.20 21.52 21.73
CA ASP A 360 -15.60 21.14 21.84
C ASP A 360 -16.52 22.13 21.10
N GLU A 361 -16.22 23.44 21.12
CA GLU A 361 -16.96 24.43 20.32
C GLU A 361 -16.83 24.17 18.81
N LEU A 362 -15.64 23.79 18.34
CA LEU A 362 -15.36 23.47 16.94
C LEU A 362 -15.99 22.13 16.52
N ARG A 363 -15.74 21.07 17.28
CA ARG A 363 -16.24 19.70 17.04
C ARG A 363 -17.76 19.64 17.05
N ASP A 364 -18.40 20.34 18.00
CA ASP A 364 -19.85 20.34 18.15
C ASP A 364 -20.52 21.44 17.31
N ASN A 365 -19.75 22.16 16.48
CA ASN A 365 -20.25 23.17 15.55
C ASN A 365 -21.05 24.31 16.22
N ARG A 366 -20.64 24.71 17.43
CA ARG A 366 -21.38 25.69 18.27
C ARG A 366 -21.26 27.13 17.76
N LEU A 367 -20.18 27.46 17.06
CA LEU A 367 -19.95 28.79 16.48
C LEU A 367 -20.50 28.89 15.06
N ARG A 368 -20.06 27.96 14.20
CA ARG A 368 -20.52 27.75 12.82
C ARG A 368 -20.15 26.32 12.43
N ARG A 369 -20.78 25.80 11.38
CA ARG A 369 -20.43 24.49 10.82
C ARG A 369 -18.98 24.47 10.31
N ASN A 370 -18.23 23.44 10.71
CA ASN A 370 -16.90 23.10 10.24
C ASN A 370 -15.90 24.26 10.32
N VAL A 371 -15.91 25.06 11.40
CA VAL A 371 -15.00 26.20 11.52
C VAL A 371 -13.55 25.73 11.50
N ARG A 372 -12.74 26.40 10.67
CA ARG A 372 -11.29 26.30 10.68
C ARG A 372 -10.68 27.69 10.59
N LEU A 373 -9.73 28.00 11.46
CA LEU A 373 -8.86 29.16 11.27
C LEU A 373 -7.43 28.67 10.99
N GLU A 374 -7.03 28.77 9.72
CA GLU A 374 -5.68 28.45 9.28
C GLU A 374 -4.66 29.42 9.89
N GLN A 375 -3.50 28.90 10.30
CA GLN A 375 -2.44 29.69 10.93
C GLN A 375 -2.00 30.90 10.08
N GLU A 376 -1.90 30.72 8.75
CA GLU A 376 -1.49 31.77 7.80
C GLU A 376 -2.45 32.97 7.78
N ARG A 377 -3.69 32.80 8.26
CA ARG A 377 -4.68 33.87 8.31
C ARG A 377 -4.52 34.75 9.54
N ILE A 378 -3.76 34.30 10.55
CA ILE A 378 -3.44 35.10 11.73
C ILE A 378 -2.44 36.18 11.31
N ALA A 379 -2.81 37.45 11.52
CA ALA A 379 -1.95 38.57 11.16
C ALA A 379 -0.57 38.45 11.82
N PHE A 380 0.50 38.59 11.02
CA PHE A 380 1.87 38.32 11.47
C PHE A 380 2.30 39.15 12.69
N GLY A 381 1.88 40.42 12.80
CA GLY A 381 2.17 41.24 13.99
C GLY A 381 1.57 40.68 15.29
N ARG A 382 0.50 39.86 15.22
CA ARG A 382 -0.04 39.14 16.38
C ARG A 382 0.85 37.96 16.77
N VAL A 383 1.49 37.32 15.80
CA VAL A 383 2.50 36.27 16.03
C VAL A 383 3.70 36.85 16.76
N GLU A 384 4.25 37.97 16.27
CA GLU A 384 5.36 38.67 16.93
C GLU A 384 5.01 39.09 18.37
N SER A 385 3.82 39.64 18.57
CA SER A 385 3.33 40.05 19.90
C SER A 385 3.19 38.87 20.86
N ALA A 386 2.65 37.74 20.37
CA ALA A 386 2.50 36.53 21.17
C ALA A 386 3.85 35.94 21.57
N ILE A 387 4.81 35.89 20.63
CA ILE A 387 6.18 35.43 20.91
C ILE A 387 6.84 36.35 21.94
N ALA A 388 6.74 37.67 21.80
CA ALA A 388 7.28 38.61 22.78
C ALA A 388 6.70 38.38 24.19
N ALA A 389 5.39 38.16 24.30
CA ALA A 389 4.75 37.87 25.59
C ALA A 389 5.24 36.54 26.21
N LEU A 390 5.50 35.52 25.39
CA LEU A 390 6.10 34.26 25.84
C LEU A 390 7.52 34.45 26.39
N LEU A 391 8.29 35.40 25.84
CA LEU A 391 9.62 35.75 26.35
C LEU A 391 9.53 36.50 27.68
N ASP A 392 8.62 37.45 27.80
CA ASP A 392 8.45 38.29 29.00
C ASP A 392 7.92 37.52 30.22
N SER A 393 7.03 36.55 29.99
CA SER A 393 6.45 35.73 31.06
C SER A 393 7.48 34.90 31.84
N ARG A 394 8.65 34.61 31.24
CA ARG A 394 9.78 33.95 31.92
C ARG A 394 10.76 34.88 32.60
N ALA A 395 10.83 36.15 32.21
CA ALA A 395 11.70 37.12 32.86
C ALA A 395 11.24 37.47 34.28
N ARG A 396 10.02 37.08 34.65
CA ARG A 396 9.51 37.16 36.03
C ARG A 396 9.67 35.79 36.69
N PRO A 397 10.71 35.55 37.53
CA PRO A 397 10.70 34.38 38.38
C PRO A 397 9.44 34.44 39.25
N SER A 398 8.70 33.32 39.29
CA SER A 398 7.58 33.11 40.20
C SER A 398 8.01 33.49 41.61
N ARG A 399 7.36 34.53 42.15
CA ARG A 399 7.58 35.02 43.51
C ARG A 399 7.14 34.02 44.55
#